data_AF-A0A8I1TJT0-F1
#
_entry.id   AF-A0A8I1TJT0-F1
#
_cell.length_a   1.000
_cell.length_b   1.000
_cell.length_c   1.000
_cell.angle_alpha   90.00
_cell.angle_beta   90.00
_cell.angle_gamma   90.00
#
_symmetry.space_group_name_H-M   'P 1'
#
loop_
_entity.id
_entity.type
_entity.pdbx_description
1 polymer ?
#
loop_
_entity_poly.entity_id
_entity_poly.type
_entity_poly.pdbx_seq_one_letter_code
_entity_poly.pdbx_strand_id
1 'polypeptide(L)' 'MAPLPQEQQAVEAAARAAYDACHPDDSFDDLKRRAAFSKEDRFLLADWLAATERKLRGAPDRHSAHSVG' A
#
# COMPACT_ATOMS: atom_id res chain seq x y z
N MET A 1 2.15 -18.86 3.73
CA MET A 1 3.51 -18.29 3.62
C MET A 1 3.42 -16.83 4.03
N ALA A 2 4.21 -16.40 5.01
CA ALA A 2 4.36 -14.97 5.27
C ALA A 2 5.06 -14.32 4.05
N PRO A 3 4.64 -13.12 3.63
CA PRO A 3 5.27 -12.42 2.52
C PRO A 3 6.77 -12.19 2.79
N LEU A 4 7.59 -12.31 1.74
CA LEU A 4 9.02 -12.05 1.84
C LEU A 4 9.25 -10.59 2.25
N PRO A 5 10.35 -10.27 2.97
CA PRO A 5 10.64 -8.90 3.40
C PRO A 5 10.61 -7.86 2.26
N GLN A 6 11.00 -8.26 1.06
CA GLN A 6 10.96 -7.41 -0.14
C GLN A 6 9.53 -7.14 -0.64
N GLU A 7 8.64 -8.13 -0.53
CA GLU A 7 7.22 -7.97 -0.90
C GLU A 7 6.52 -7.03 0.08
N GLN A 8 6.84 -7.12 1.37
CA GLN A 8 6.38 -6.18 2.39
C GLN A 8 6.84 -4.74 2.12
N GLN A 9 8.11 -4.56 1.75
CA GLN A 9 8.64 -3.24 1.39
C GLN A 9 7.98 -2.67 0.13
N ALA A 10 7.70 -3.51 -0.87
CA ALA A 10 7.00 -3.08 -2.09
C ALA A 10 5.55 -2.67 -1.81
N VAL A 11 4.83 -3.46 -1.00
CA VAL A 11 3.47 -3.13 -0.53
C VAL A 11 3.48 -1.82 0.26
N GLU A 12 4.43 -1.65 1.19
CA GLU A 12 4.52 -0.43 2.00
C GLU A 12 4.85 0.80 1.15
N ALA A 13 5.80 0.70 0.21
CA ALA A 13 6.15 1.79 -0.67
C ALA A 13 4.97 2.21 -1.57
N ALA A 14 4.25 1.24 -2.12
CA ALA A 14 3.07 1.50 -2.94
C ALA A 14 1.90 2.08 -2.11
N ALA A 15 1.70 1.58 -0.90
CA ALA A 15 0.67 2.09 0.02
C ALA A 15 0.98 3.52 0.43
N ARG A 16 2.25 3.82 0.73
CA ARG A 16 2.73 5.17 1.03
C ARG A 16 2.45 6.14 -0.11
N ALA A 17 2.84 5.79 -1.33
CA ALA A 17 2.60 6.64 -2.50
C ALA A 17 1.11 6.89 -2.74
N ALA A 18 0.27 5.87 -2.57
CA ALA A 18 -1.17 5.99 -2.74
C ALA A 18 -1.84 6.83 -1.63
N TYR A 19 -1.38 6.68 -0.38
CA TYR A 19 -1.90 7.43 0.76
C TYR A 19 -1.56 8.91 0.65
N ASP A 20 -0.28 9.23 0.41
CA ASP A 20 0.27 10.58 0.31
C ASP A 20 -0.38 11.36 -0.86
N ALA A 21 -0.62 10.69 -1.98
CA ALA A 21 -1.35 11.27 -3.11
C ALA A 21 -2.81 11.65 -2.79
N CYS A 22 -3.45 10.95 -1.84
CA CYS A 22 -4.83 11.20 -1.44
C CYS A 22 -4.93 12.18 -0.25
N HIS A 23 -3.86 12.32 0.53
CA HIS A 23 -3.82 13.12 1.75
C HIS A 23 -2.67 14.13 1.69
N PRO A 24 -2.85 15.30 1.05
CA PRO A 24 -1.79 16.30 0.96
C PRO A 24 -1.40 16.93 2.30
N ASP A 25 -2.26 16.83 3.32
CA ASP A 25 -2.02 17.35 4.68
C ASP A 25 -1.51 16.27 5.64
N ASP A 26 -1.52 14.98 5.23
CA ASP A 26 -1.20 13.85 6.10
C ASP A 26 -0.30 12.85 5.39
N SER A 27 0.74 12.38 6.07
CA SER A 27 1.68 11.44 5.48
C SER A 27 1.51 10.05 6.04
N PHE A 28 1.75 9.04 5.20
CA PHE A 28 1.72 7.64 5.61
C PHE A 28 2.65 7.32 6.79
N ASP A 29 3.76 8.05 6.92
CA ASP A 29 4.65 7.93 8.09
C ASP A 29 3.99 8.42 9.38
N ASP A 30 3.22 9.51 9.31
CA ASP A 30 2.46 10.02 10.45
C ASP A 30 1.33 9.07 10.84
N LEU A 31 0.62 8.50 9.86
CA LEU A 31 -0.30 7.39 10.09
C LEU A 31 0.39 6.20 10.80
N LYS A 32 1.59 5.78 10.38
CA LYS A 32 2.35 4.71 11.05
C LYS A 32 2.69 5.08 12.50
N ARG A 33 3.08 6.33 12.76
CA ARG A 33 3.38 6.81 14.12
C ARG A 33 2.12 6.83 14.99
N ARG A 34 0.98 7.30 14.47
CA ARG A 34 -0.31 7.30 15.20
C ARG A 34 -0.88 5.90 15.42
N ALA A 35 -0.69 4.98 14.47
CA ALA A 35 -1.04 3.58 14.62
C ALA A 35 -0.35 2.90 15.82
N ALA A 36 0.79 3.40 16.30
CA ALA A 36 1.37 2.86 17.54
C ALA A 36 0.47 3.09 18.77
N PHE A 37 -0.39 4.12 18.76
CA PHE A 37 -1.16 4.55 19.93
C PHE A 37 -2.67 4.43 19.76
N SER A 38 -3.18 4.50 18.53
CA SER A 38 -4.61 4.50 18.22
C SER A 38 -5.03 3.21 17.52
N LYS A 39 -6.06 2.56 18.07
CA LYS A 39 -6.64 1.35 17.48
C LYS A 39 -7.24 1.63 16.11
N GLU A 40 -7.84 2.80 15.93
CA GLU A 40 -8.43 3.23 14.67
C GLU A 40 -7.36 3.38 13.59
N ASP A 41 -6.26 4.08 13.91
CA ASP A 41 -5.12 4.24 12.99
C ASP A 41 -4.43 2.92 12.67
N ARG A 42 -4.40 1.94 13.61
CA ARG A 42 -3.89 0.58 13.31
C ARG A 42 -4.72 -0.12 12.25
N PHE A 43 -6.05 -0.06 12.37
CA PHE A 43 -6.92 -0.68 11.38
C PHE A 43 -6.84 0.04 10.04
N LEU A 44 -6.75 1.38 10.06
CA LEU A 44 -6.57 2.16 8.84
C LEU A 44 -5.26 1.79 8.13
N LEU A 45 -4.14 1.72 8.85
CA LEU A 45 -2.86 1.29 8.30
C LEU A 45 -2.93 -0.13 7.72
N ALA A 46 -3.54 -1.07 8.45
CA ALA A 46 -3.68 -2.45 8.00
C ALA A 46 -4.54 -2.56 6.73
N ASP A 47 -5.61 -1.78 6.62
CA ASP A 47 -6.48 -1.74 5.45
C ASP A 47 -5.74 -1.21 4.22
N TRP A 48 -4.98 -0.12 4.37
CA TRP A 48 -4.16 0.43 3.29
C TRP A 48 -3.13 -0.58 2.75
N LEU A 49 -2.46 -1.31 3.64
CA LEU A 49 -1.51 -2.35 3.25
C LEU A 49 -2.21 -3.52 2.56
N ALA A 50 -3.34 -4.00 3.09
CA ALA A 50 -4.10 -5.10 2.49
C ALA A 50 -4.68 -4.75 1.12
N ALA A 51 -5.24 -3.55 0.96
CA ALA A 51 -5.76 -3.06 -0.31
C ALA A 51 -4.64 -2.94 -1.36
N THR A 52 -3.47 -2.46 -0.95
CA THR A 52 -2.30 -2.36 -1.83
C THR A 52 -1.75 -3.72 -2.20
N GLU A 53 -1.64 -4.64 -1.23
CA GLU A 53 -1.24 -6.02 -1.49
C GLU A 53 -2.16 -6.69 -2.50
N ARG A 54 -3.48 -6.54 -2.33
CA ARG A 54 -4.45 -7.06 -3.30
C ARG A 54 -4.31 -6.43 -4.68
N LYS A 55 -4.01 -5.14 -4.77
CA LYS A 55 -3.72 -4.47 -6.05
C LYS A 55 -2.46 -5.01 -6.70
N LEU A 56 -1.39 -5.25 -5.93
CA LEU A 56 -0.13 -5.78 -6.46
C LEU A 56 -0.25 -7.25 -6.88
N ARG A 57 -0.96 -8.08 -6.10
CA ARG A 57 -1.25 -9.49 -6.46
C ARG A 57 -2.23 -9.60 -7.64
N GLY A 58 -3.15 -8.65 -7.77
CA GLY A 58 -4.20 -8.63 -8.79
C GLY A 58 -3.91 -7.78 -10.01
N ALA A 59 -2.76 -7.09 -10.08
CA ALA A 59 -2.35 -6.37 -11.27
C ALA A 59 -1.89 -7.39 -12.33
N PRO A 60 -2.63 -7.61 -13.44
CA PRO A 60 -1.98 -8.13 -14.62
C PRO A 60 -0.90 -7.11 -15.00
N ASP A 61 0.27 -7.61 -15.39
CA ASP A 61 1.35 -6.83 -15.95
C ASP A 61 0.77 -5.75 -16.90
N ARG A 62 0.80 -4.49 -16.47
CA ARG A 62 0.31 -3.36 -17.27
C ARG A 62 1.13 -3.16 -18.56
N HIS A 63 2.15 -4.00 -18.79
CA HIS A 63 3.02 -4.00 -19.96
C HIS A 63 2.60 -5.01 -21.04
N SER A 64 1.59 -5.87 -20.82
CA SER A 64 1.24 -6.90 -21.81
C SER A 64 0.01 -6.57 -22.69
N ALA A 65 -0.48 -5.33 -22.72
CA ALA A 65 -1.64 -4.96 -23.54
C ALA A 65 -1.41 -3.67 -24.35
N HIS A 66 -0.37 -3.66 -25.19
CA HIS A 66 -0.26 -2.75 -26.34
C HIS A 66 0.34 -3.47 -27.57
N SER A 67 -0.13 -4.68 -27.85
CA SER A 67 -0.06 -5.26 -29.19
C SER A 67 -1.47 -5.44 -29.72
N VAL A 68 -1.99 -4.39 -30.36
CA VAL A 68 -2.98 -4.54 -31.42
C VAL A 68 -2.16 -4.61 -32.71
N GLY A 69 -2.24 -5.75 -33.38
CA GLY A 69 -1.81 -5.95 -34.76
C GLY A 69 -3.04 -6.02 -35.66
#